data_AF-A0A399G037-F1
#
_entry.id   AF-A0A399G037-F1
#
_cell.length_a   1.000
_cell.length_b   1.000
_cell.length_c   1.000
_cell.angle_alpha   90.00
_cell.angle_beta   90.00
_cell.angle_gamma   90.00
#
_symmetry.space_group_name_H-M   'P 1'
#
loop_
_entity.id
_entity.type
_entity.pdbx_description
1 polymer ?
#
loop_
_entity_poly.entity_id
_entity_poly.type
_entity_poly.pdbx_seq_one_letter_code
_entity_poly.pdbx_strand_id
1 'polypeptide(L)'
;MPEALTARQATGPITSPPSRLKPEEEVRLKELLSRYPQLEQVAKCVRSFATMMREKKRQDLKTWLGSTEATERQPVQSLARGLRQDFDAVTTGLTPEWNSDRVEGNVCRIKALKRAGDGRAGLELPRRRILYTP
;
A
#
# COMPACT_ATOMS: atom_id res chain seq x y z
N MET A 1 15.32 22.32 -17.90
CA MET A 1 14.59 21.03 -17.84
C MET A 1 14.26 20.78 -16.38
N PRO A 2 13.00 20.57 -15.97
CA PRO A 2 12.72 20.19 -14.59
C PRO A 2 13.43 18.86 -14.29
N GLU A 3 14.00 18.77 -13.09
CA GLU A 3 14.75 17.60 -12.61
C GLU A 3 13.96 16.30 -12.81
N ALA A 4 14.62 15.26 -13.31
CA ALA A 4 13.99 13.96 -13.47
C ALA A 4 13.60 13.40 -12.09
N LEU A 5 12.30 13.19 -11.87
CA LEU A 5 11.80 12.59 -10.64
C LEU A 5 12.28 11.14 -10.53
N THR A 6 12.82 10.76 -9.38
CA THR A 6 13.08 9.35 -9.07
C THR A 6 11.76 8.58 -8.94
N ALA A 7 11.80 7.26 -9.14
CA ALA A 7 10.63 6.40 -8.96
C ALA A 7 9.97 6.62 -7.58
N ARG A 8 10.76 6.75 -6.51
CA ARG A 8 10.25 7.01 -5.15
C ARG A 8 9.51 8.34 -5.03
N GLN A 9 10.04 9.39 -5.66
CA GLN A 9 9.41 10.72 -5.66
C GLN A 9 8.12 10.76 -6.49
N ALA A 10 7.96 9.86 -7.46
CA ALA A 10 6.72 9.71 -8.22
C ALA A 10 5.69 8.83 -7.49
N THR A 11 6.11 7.69 -6.94
CA THR A 11 5.20 6.72 -6.30
C THR A 11 4.61 7.25 -5.00
N GLY A 12 5.42 7.91 -4.16
CA GLY A 12 4.98 8.41 -2.85
C GLY A 12 3.72 9.29 -2.94
N PRO A 13 3.71 10.34 -3.77
CA PRO A 13 2.54 11.19 -3.98
C PRO A 13 1.34 10.47 -4.60
N ILE A 14 1.55 9.46 -5.46
CA ILE A 14 0.47 8.66 -6.05
C ILE A 14 -0.26 7.84 -4.97
N THR A 15 0.49 7.24 -4.05
CA THR A 15 -0.04 6.37 -2.99
C THR A 15 -0.48 7.11 -1.73
N SER A 16 -0.19 8.41 -1.62
CA SER A 16 -0.54 9.20 -0.44
C SER A 16 -1.96 9.75 -0.52
N PRO A 17 -2.68 9.85 0.62
CA PRO A 17 -3.95 10.57 0.67
C PRO A 17 -3.77 12.01 0.18
N PRO A 18 -4.70 12.57 -0.62
CA PRO A 18 -4.61 13.96 -1.08
C PRO A 18 -4.40 14.95 0.07
N SER A 19 -5.09 14.75 1.19
CA SER A 19 -4.99 15.61 2.39
C SER A 19 -3.61 15.63 3.07
N ARG A 20 -2.70 14.73 2.69
CA ARG A 20 -1.35 14.64 3.25
C ARG A 20 -0.27 15.15 2.28
N LEU A 21 -0.65 15.51 1.06
CA LEU A 21 0.28 16.07 0.09
C LEU A 21 0.58 17.52 0.43
N LYS A 22 1.85 17.89 0.32
CA LYS A 22 2.22 19.30 0.37
C LYS A 22 1.84 19.99 -0.95
N PRO A 23 1.57 21.30 -0.96
CA PRO A 23 1.22 22.03 -2.18
C PRO A 23 2.23 21.83 -3.32
N GLU A 24 3.54 21.80 -3.00
CA GLU A 24 4.58 21.55 -4.00
C GLU A 24 4.53 20.13 -4.59
N GLU A 25 4.11 19.14 -3.80
CA GLU A 25 3.97 17.75 -4.25
C GLU A 25 2.73 17.57 -5.13
N GLU A 26 1.64 18.28 -4.82
CA GLU A 26 0.44 18.28 -5.65
C GLU A 26 0.69 18.86 -7.04
N VAL A 27 1.39 20.00 -7.12
CA VAL A 27 1.75 20.63 -8.39
C VAL A 27 2.65 19.69 -9.21
N ARG A 28 3.69 19.14 -8.58
CA ARG A 28 4.61 18.19 -9.25
C ARG A 28 3.90 16.92 -9.72
N LEU A 29 2.99 16.38 -8.91
CA LEU A 29 2.19 15.23 -9.30
C LEU A 29 1.30 15.56 -10.48
N LYS A 30 0.63 16.71 -10.47
CA LYS A 30 -0.24 17.15 -11.58
C LYS A 30 0.55 17.31 -12.88
N GLU A 31 1.74 17.90 -12.83
CA GLU A 31 2.64 17.99 -13.99
C GLU A 31 3.13 16.63 -14.48
N LEU A 32 3.42 15.70 -13.56
CA LEU A 32 3.84 14.35 -13.94
C LEU A 32 2.71 13.59 -14.66
N LEU A 33 1.49 13.66 -14.12
CA LEU A 33 0.34 12.97 -14.70
C LEU A 33 -0.09 13.58 -16.04
N SER A 34 0.07 14.89 -16.24
CA SER A 34 -0.23 15.53 -17.53
C SER A 34 0.77 15.15 -18.62
N ARG A 35 2.02 14.88 -18.26
CA ARG A 35 3.06 14.41 -19.21
C ARG A 35 2.91 12.94 -19.57
N TYR A 36 2.42 12.11 -18.65
CA TYR A 36 2.29 10.66 -18.83
C TYR A 36 0.86 10.19 -18.57
N PRO A 37 -0.05 10.28 -19.55
CA PRO A 37 -1.44 9.81 -19.42
C PRO A 37 -1.56 8.34 -18.98
N GLN A 38 -0.57 7.52 -19.34
CA GLN A 38 -0.49 6.13 -18.92
C GLN A 38 -0.41 6.00 -17.39
N LEU A 39 0.35 6.90 -16.75
CA LEU A 39 0.53 6.94 -15.30
C LEU A 39 -0.70 7.53 -14.60
N GLU A 40 -1.43 8.45 -15.26
CA GLU A 40 -2.69 8.99 -14.76
C GLU A 40 -3.72 7.89 -14.51
N GLN A 41 -3.84 6.95 -15.44
CA GLN A 41 -4.75 5.81 -15.30
C GLN A 41 -4.37 4.93 -14.10
N VAL A 42 -3.08 4.64 -13.93
CA VAL A 42 -2.57 3.89 -12.77
C VAL A 42 -2.86 4.64 -11.47
N ALA A 43 -2.60 5.95 -11.44
CA ALA A 43 -2.84 6.79 -10.26
C ALA A 43 -4.32 6.82 -9.88
N LYS A 44 -5.24 6.87 -10.87
CA LYS A 44 -6.69 6.78 -10.66
C LYS A 44 -7.07 5.44 -10.03
N CYS A 45 -6.57 4.32 -10.56
CA CYS A 45 -6.83 2.99 -10.00
C CYS A 45 -6.33 2.86 -8.55
N VAL A 46 -5.10 3.32 -8.27
CA VAL A 46 -4.51 3.28 -6.92
C VAL A 46 -5.32 4.13 -5.94
N ARG A 47 -5.72 5.35 -6.33
CA ARG A 47 -6.46 6.27 -5.46
C ARG A 47 -7.89 5.80 -5.20
N SER A 48 -8.56 5.24 -6.21
CA SER A 48 -9.91 4.68 -6.03
C SER A 48 -9.87 3.44 -5.14
N PHE A 49 -8.87 2.57 -5.31
CA PHE A 49 -8.64 1.42 -4.43
C PHE A 49 -8.41 1.86 -2.97
N ALA A 50 -7.46 2.77 -2.75
CA ALA A 50 -7.15 3.27 -1.40
C ALA A 50 -8.37 3.92 -0.72
N THR A 51 -9.21 4.61 -1.49
CA THR A 51 -10.46 5.19 -0.98
C THR A 51 -11.47 4.13 -0.60
N MET A 52 -11.69 3.13 -1.46
CA MET A 52 -12.56 1.98 -1.19
C MET A 52 -12.11 1.20 0.06
N MET A 53 -10.80 0.95 0.21
CA MET A 53 -10.24 0.28 1.38
C MET A 53 -10.43 1.09 2.66
N ARG A 54 -10.18 2.41 2.62
CA ARG A 54 -10.36 3.31 3.77
C ARG A 54 -11.82 3.41 4.21
N GLU A 55 -12.74 3.44 3.25
CA GLU A 55 -14.18 3.56 3.50
C GLU A 55 -14.86 2.20 3.71
N LYS A 56 -14.10 1.09 3.66
CA LYS A 56 -14.58 -0.29 3.82
C LYS A 56 -15.76 -0.64 2.91
N LYS A 57 -15.77 -0.09 1.69
CA LYS A 57 -16.85 -0.26 0.70
C LYS A 57 -16.73 -1.60 -0.04
N ARG A 58 -16.98 -2.70 0.66
CA ARG A 58 -16.89 -4.06 0.12
C ARG A 58 -17.73 -4.28 -1.14
N GLN A 59 -18.90 -3.63 -1.21
CA GLN A 59 -19.82 -3.74 -2.33
C GLN A 59 -19.22 -3.20 -3.64
N ASP A 60 -18.27 -2.28 -3.54
CA ASP A 60 -17.63 -1.65 -4.70
C ASP A 60 -16.46 -2.48 -5.24
N LEU A 61 -15.94 -3.44 -4.46
CA LEU A 61 -14.76 -4.24 -4.80
C LEU A 61 -14.96 -4.99 -6.13
N LYS A 62 -16.12 -5.62 -6.32
CA LYS A 62 -16.40 -6.38 -7.55
C LYS A 62 -16.36 -5.48 -8.79
N THR A 63 -16.99 -4.31 -8.70
CA THR A 63 -17.06 -3.30 -9.76
C THR A 63 -15.69 -2.68 -10.03
N TRP A 64 -14.94 -2.36 -8.97
CA TRP A 64 -13.59 -1.84 -9.06
C TRP A 64 -12.65 -2.82 -9.76
N LEU A 65 -12.68 -4.10 -9.39
CA LEU A 65 -11.86 -5.13 -10.01
C LEU A 65 -12.19 -5.27 -11.50
N GLY A 66 -13.48 -5.29 -11.88
CA GLY A 66 -13.87 -5.37 -13.29
C GLY A 66 -13.39 -4.19 -14.13
N SER A 67 -13.53 -2.96 -13.60
CA SER A 67 -13.05 -1.74 -14.26
C SER A 67 -11.52 -1.72 -14.39
N THR A 68 -10.83 -2.28 -13.40
CA THR A 68 -9.37 -2.32 -13.33
C THR A 68 -8.78 -3.41 -14.23
N GLU A 69 -9.45 -4.54 -14.38
CA GLU A 69 -9.08 -5.60 -15.33
C GLU A 69 -9.25 -5.15 -16.80
N ALA A 70 -10.26 -4.32 -17.07
CA ALA A 70 -10.50 -3.73 -18.38
C ALA A 70 -9.49 -2.64 -18.77
N THR A 71 -8.66 -2.19 -17.82
CA THR A 71 -7.64 -1.16 -18.07
C THR A 71 -6.46 -1.75 -18.84
N GLU A 72 -5.92 -1.09 -19.87
CA GLU A 72 -4.79 -1.57 -20.69
C GLU A 72 -3.41 -1.52 -20.00
N ARG A 73 -3.37 -1.62 -18.66
CA ARG A 73 -2.12 -1.54 -17.86
C ARG A 73 -1.84 -2.87 -17.20
N GLN A 74 -0.91 -3.64 -17.77
CA GLN A 74 -0.50 -4.96 -17.27
C GLN A 74 -0.24 -5.01 -15.75
N PRO A 75 0.48 -4.06 -15.12
CA PRO A 75 0.71 -4.11 -13.67
C PRO A 75 -0.59 -4.02 -12.85
N VAL A 76 -1.53 -3.18 -13.29
CA VAL A 76 -2.80 -2.95 -12.59
C VAL A 76 -3.79 -4.09 -12.85
N GLN A 77 -3.80 -4.64 -14.07
CA GLN A 77 -4.54 -5.86 -14.39
C GLN A 77 -4.08 -7.04 -13.52
N SER A 78 -2.76 -7.22 -13.40
CA SER A 78 -2.20 -8.31 -12.58
C SER A 78 -2.59 -8.17 -11.11
N LEU A 79 -2.58 -6.95 -10.57
CA LEU A 79 -3.05 -6.67 -9.21
C LEU A 79 -4.53 -7.05 -9.06
N ALA A 80 -5.39 -6.62 -9.98
CA ALA A 80 -6.81 -6.93 -9.92
C ALA A 80 -7.08 -8.44 -10.03
N ARG A 81 -6.37 -9.16 -10.90
CA ARG A 81 -6.48 -10.62 -11.01
C ARG A 81 -6.07 -11.33 -9.71
N GLY A 82 -4.98 -10.90 -9.07
CA GLY A 82 -4.57 -11.46 -7.76
C GLY A 82 -5.63 -11.22 -6.68
N LEU A 83 -6.12 -9.99 -6.57
CA LEU A 83 -7.19 -9.64 -5.63
C LEU A 83 -8.50 -10.39 -5.91
N ARG A 84 -8.78 -10.72 -7.18
CA ARG A 84 -9.93 -11.53 -7.58
C ARG A 84 -9.77 -13.01 -7.19
N GLN A 85 -8.56 -13.57 -7.28
CA GLN A 85 -8.29 -14.92 -6.79
C GLN A 85 -8.52 -14.99 -5.28
N ASP A 86 -8.13 -13.95 -4.56
CA ASP A 86 -8.29 -13.83 -3.10
C ASP A 86 -9.57 -13.10 -2.67
N PHE A 87 -10.61 -13.07 -3.53
CA PHE A 87 -11.78 -12.19 -3.35
C PHE A 87 -12.45 -12.35 -1.97
N ASP A 88 -12.65 -13.58 -1.51
CA ASP A 88 -13.29 -13.85 -0.22
C ASP A 88 -12.40 -13.39 0.94
N ALA A 89 -11.09 -13.59 0.84
CA ALA A 89 -10.13 -13.15 1.85
C ALA A 89 -10.06 -11.61 1.92
N VAL A 90 -10.01 -10.93 0.77
CA VAL A 90 -10.00 -9.46 0.68
C VAL A 90 -11.32 -8.87 1.19
N THR A 91 -12.45 -9.48 0.83
CA THR A 91 -13.78 -9.06 1.30
C THR A 91 -13.91 -9.23 2.81
N THR A 92 -13.41 -10.35 3.34
CA THR A 92 -13.37 -10.60 4.78
C THR A 92 -12.48 -9.59 5.48
N GLY A 93 -11.30 -9.28 4.93
CA GLY A 93 -10.39 -8.26 5.47
C GLY A 93 -10.97 -6.83 5.51
N LEU A 94 -11.95 -6.53 4.67
CA LEU A 94 -12.68 -5.25 4.66
C LEU A 94 -13.79 -5.15 5.72
N THR A 95 -14.12 -6.24 6.38
CA THR A 95 -15.26 -6.33 7.31
C THR A 95 -14.93 -5.89 8.75
N PRO A 96 -13.84 -6.34 9.39
CA PRO A 96 -13.59 -6.05 10.80
C PRO A 96 -13.20 -4.58 11.02
N GLU A 97 -13.55 -4.05 12.18
CA GLU A 97 -13.06 -2.75 12.64
C GLU A 97 -11.54 -2.78 12.90
N TRP A 98 -11.07 -3.93 13.34
CA TRP A 98 -9.70 -4.23 13.71
C TRP A 98 -8.88 -4.73 12.51
N ASN A 99 -7.68 -4.17 12.34
CA ASN A 99 -6.68 -4.67 11.40
C ASN A 99 -5.50 -5.28 12.15
N SER A 100 -4.73 -6.12 11.46
CA SER A 100 -3.52 -6.73 12.02
C SER A 100 -2.29 -5.84 11.86
N ASP A 101 -2.38 -4.68 11.21
CA ASP A 101 -1.24 -3.84 10.81
C ASP A 101 -0.26 -3.56 11.96
N ARG A 102 -0.77 -3.13 13.12
CA ARG A 102 0.06 -2.84 14.30
C ARG A 102 0.66 -4.11 14.89
N VAL A 103 -0.09 -5.22 14.88
CA VAL A 103 0.37 -6.53 15.35
C VAL A 103 1.46 -7.06 14.44
N GLU A 104 1.28 -6.97 13.12
CA GLU A 104 2.25 -7.37 12.11
C GLU A 104 3.55 -6.57 12.20
N GLY A 105 3.46 -5.25 12.41
CA GLY A 105 4.63 -4.41 12.66
C GLY A 105 5.43 -4.88 13.89
N ASN A 106 4.75 -5.17 14.99
CA ASN A 106 5.38 -5.70 16.20
C ASN A 106 5.98 -7.09 15.98
N VAL A 107 5.25 -7.99 15.31
CA VAL A 107 5.74 -9.33 14.96
C VAL A 107 6.97 -9.24 14.06
N CYS A 108 6.99 -8.32 13.10
CA CYS A 108 8.12 -8.09 12.21
C CYS A 108 9.34 -7.59 12.99
N ARG A 109 9.16 -6.60 13.88
CA ARG A 109 10.23 -6.11 14.78
C ARG A 109 10.79 -7.23 15.65
N ILE A 110 9.94 -8.04 16.26
CA ILE A 110 10.37 -9.19 17.09
C ILE A 110 11.12 -10.21 16.24
N LYS A 111 10.62 -10.55 15.04
CA LYS A 111 11.30 -11.45 14.09
C LYS A 111 12.66 -10.90 13.68
N ALA A 112 12.79 -9.59 13.47
CA ALA A 112 14.07 -8.95 13.15
C ALA A 112 15.07 -9.05 14.32
N LEU A 113 14.64 -8.74 15.55
CA LEU A 113 15.46 -8.88 16.75
C LEU A 113 15.93 -10.33 16.97
N LYS A 114 15.04 -11.30 16.73
CA LYS A 114 15.37 -12.73 16.81
C LYS A 114 16.38 -13.14 15.74
N ARG A 115 16.23 -12.67 14.49
CA ARG A 115 17.19 -12.94 13.40
C ARG A 115 18.55 -12.30 13.63
N ALA A 116 18.59 -11.10 14.22
CA ALA A 116 19.84 -10.44 14.60
C ALA A 116 20.61 -11.15 15.73
N GLY A 117 19.99 -12.13 16.40
CA GLY A 117 20.63 -13.00 17.41
C GLY A 117 20.68 -14.46 16.96
N ASP A 118 20.87 -14.70 15.67
CA ASP A 118 20.99 -16.01 15.00
C ASP A 118 19.77 -16.94 15.13
N GLY A 119 18.64 -16.44 15.63
CA GLY A 119 17.38 -17.18 15.70
C GLY A 119 17.32 -18.36 16.69
N ARG A 120 18.46 -18.75 17.25
CA ARG A 120 18.62 -19.87 18.21
C ARG A 120 18.39 -19.46 19.66
N ALA A 121 18.41 -18.15 19.92
CA ALA A 121 18.07 -17.58 21.20
C ALA A 121 16.61 -17.87 21.59
N GLY A 122 16.40 -18.38 22.80
CA GLY A 122 15.07 -18.49 23.44
C GLY A 122 14.44 -17.11 23.70
N LEU A 123 13.21 -17.08 24.21
CA LEU A 123 12.39 -15.87 24.41
C LEU A 123 13.06 -14.78 25.27
N GLU A 124 13.98 -15.14 26.16
CA GLU A 124 14.64 -14.23 27.09
C GLU A 124 15.45 -13.12 26.41
N LEU A 125 16.14 -13.43 25.32
CA LEU A 125 17.00 -12.45 24.63
C LEU A 125 16.18 -11.38 23.89
N PRO A 126 15.18 -11.73 23.06
CA PRO A 126 14.24 -10.74 22.52
C PRO A 126 13.52 -9.95 23.61
N ARG A 127 13.07 -10.61 24.70
CA ARG A 127 12.39 -9.94 25.82
C ARG A 127 13.27 -8.87 26.46
N ARG A 128 14.53 -9.17 26.75
CA ARG A 128 15.48 -8.20 27.31
C ARG A 128 15.74 -7.03 26.37
N ARG A 129 15.90 -7.28 25.07
CA ARG A 129 16.10 -6.20 24.08
C ARG A 129 14.86 -5.32 23.90
N ILE A 130 13.66 -5.88 24.02
CA ILE A 130 12.42 -5.10 23.92
C ILE A 130 12.19 -4.24 25.16
N LEU A 131 12.47 -4.78 26.36
CA LEU A 131 12.20 -4.09 27.62
C LEU A 131 13.30 -3.10 28.03
N TYR A 132 14.55 -3.31 27.61
CA TYR A 132 15.71 -2.56 28.13
C TYR A 132 16.55 -1.86 27.05
N THR A 133 16.16 -1.89 25.78
CA THR A 133 16.83 -1.12 24.71
C THR A 133 15.88 -0.02 24.21
N PRO A 134 16.23 1.28 24.35
CA PRO A 134 15.38 2.39 23.91
C PRO A 134 15.10 2.37 22.40
#